data_AF-A0A8C7A1U8-F1
#
_entry.id   AF-A0A8C7A1U8-F1
#
_cell.length_a   1.000
_cell.length_b   1.000
_cell.length_c   1.000
_cell.angle_alpha   90.00
_cell.angle_beta   90.00
_cell.angle_gamma   90.00
#
_symmetry.space_group_name_H-M   'P 1'
#
loop_
_entity.id
_entity.type
_entity.pdbx_description
1 polymer ?
#
loop_
_entity_poly.entity_id
_entity_poly.type
_entity_poly.pdbx_seq_one_letter_code
_entity_poly.pdbx_strand_id
1 'polypeptide(L)' 'MAKSKNHTTHNQSRKWHRNGIKKPRSQRYESLKGVSEGCPLGPGCTATVSPVSVSQ' A
#
# COMPACT_ATOMS: atom_id res chain seq x y z
N MET A 1 26.91 -32.50 -23.25
CA MET A 1 26.01 -31.36 -22.93
C MET A 1 26.74 -30.41 -22.01
N ALA A 2 26.91 -29.14 -22.42
CA ALA A 2 27.48 -28.13 -21.54
C ALA A 2 26.41 -27.64 -20.57
N LYS A 3 26.72 -27.60 -19.26
CA LYS A 3 25.79 -27.12 -18.24
C LYS A 3 25.58 -25.61 -18.40
N SER A 4 24.33 -25.16 -18.29
CA SER A 4 23.95 -23.74 -18.31
C SER A 4 23.59 -23.24 -16.90
N LYS A 5 23.47 -21.93 -16.73
CA LYS A 5 23.04 -21.32 -15.47
C LYS A 5 21.53 -21.44 -15.31
N ASN A 6 21.09 -21.99 -14.17
CA ASN A 6 19.68 -22.29 -13.92
C ASN A 6 18.84 -21.09 -13.42
N HIS A 7 19.46 -20.06 -12.82
CA HIS A 7 18.73 -18.89 -12.28
C HIS A 7 19.65 -17.66 -12.09
N THR A 8 19.12 -16.45 -12.30
CA THR A 8 19.83 -15.20 -11.95
C THR A 8 18.91 -13.99 -11.76
N THR A 9 19.21 -13.19 -10.72
CA THR A 9 18.56 -11.89 -10.44
C THR A 9 19.44 -10.69 -10.85
N HIS A 10 20.58 -10.94 -11.52
CA HIS A 10 21.66 -9.96 -11.73
C HIS A 10 21.21 -8.60 -12.32
N ASN A 11 20.26 -8.59 -13.24
CA ASN A 11 19.79 -7.35 -13.87
C ASN A 11 18.38 -6.91 -13.41
N GLN A 12 17.77 -7.61 -12.44
CA GLN A 12 16.40 -7.30 -12.03
C GLN A 12 16.33 -5.95 -11.32
N SER A 13 17.21 -5.73 -10.34
CA SER A 13 17.29 -4.45 -9.62
C SER A 13 17.53 -3.27 -10.58
N ARG A 14 18.47 -3.39 -11.51
CA ARG A 14 18.74 -2.32 -12.49
C ARG A 14 17.50 -1.99 -13.32
N LYS A 15 16.74 -3.01 -13.80
CA LYS A 15 15.49 -2.80 -14.54
C LYS A 15 14.42 -2.11 -13.70
N TRP A 16 14.22 -2.54 -12.45
CA TRP A 16 13.24 -1.92 -11.55
C TRP A 16 13.55 -0.44 -11.30
N HIS A 17 14.82 -0.10 -11.18
CA HIS A 17 15.25 1.28 -10.94
C HIS A 17 15.27 2.15 -12.21
N ARG A 18 15.30 1.59 -13.44
CA ARG A 18 15.20 2.39 -14.69
C ARG A 18 13.94 3.24 -14.73
N ASN A 19 12.82 2.69 -14.30
CA ASN A 19 11.52 3.40 -14.27
C ASN A 19 11.27 4.08 -12.91
N GLY A 20 12.16 3.85 -11.93
CA GLY A 20 12.00 4.23 -10.53
C GLY A 20 10.96 3.37 -9.81
N ILE A 21 11.33 2.87 -8.63
CA ILE A 21 10.39 2.20 -7.74
C ILE A 21 9.58 3.29 -7.03
N LYS A 22 8.35 3.54 -7.51
CA LYS A 22 7.47 4.57 -6.95
C LYS A 22 6.71 4.03 -5.75
N LYS A 23 6.62 4.84 -4.70
CA LYS A 23 5.73 4.57 -3.56
C LYS A 23 4.27 4.67 -4.02
N PRO A 24 3.34 3.86 -3.47
CA PRO A 24 1.92 4.04 -3.74
C PRO A 24 1.50 5.45 -3.32
N ARG A 25 0.60 6.06 -4.10
CA ARG A 25 0.09 7.39 -3.81
C ARG A 25 -0.88 7.33 -2.62
N SER A 26 -0.58 8.07 -1.55
CA SER A 26 -1.57 8.30 -0.50
C SER A 26 -2.67 9.22 -1.01
N GLN A 27 -3.92 8.87 -0.72
CA GLN A 27 -5.08 9.70 -0.96
C GLN A 27 -5.57 10.24 0.39
N ARG A 28 -6.15 11.45 0.40
CA ARG A 28 -6.66 12.06 1.64
C ARG A 28 -7.73 11.20 2.32
N TYR A 29 -8.46 10.43 1.53
CA TYR A 29 -9.46 9.48 1.98
C TYR A 29 -9.20 8.12 1.32
N GLU A 30 -9.14 7.06 2.11
CA GLU A 30 -8.96 5.69 1.63
C GLU A 30 -10.31 5.06 1.27
N SER A 31 -10.30 4.03 0.43
CA SER A 31 -11.53 3.30 0.07
C SER A 31 -12.04 2.47 1.23
N LEU A 32 -13.35 2.42 1.44
CA LEU A 32 -14.01 1.55 2.44
C LEU A 32 -14.05 0.06 2.03
N LYS A 33 -13.27 -0.35 1.02
CA LYS A 33 -13.26 -1.73 0.54
C LYS A 33 -12.68 -2.65 1.62
N GLY A 34 -13.50 -3.55 2.17
CA GLY A 34 -13.14 -4.44 3.28
C GLY A 34 -13.64 -3.98 4.64
N VAL A 35 -14.33 -2.83 4.72
CA VAL A 35 -15.17 -2.49 5.87
C VAL A 35 -16.40 -3.40 5.78
N SER A 36 -16.53 -4.32 6.73
CA SER A 36 -17.72 -5.15 6.84
C SER A 36 -18.93 -4.25 7.08
N GLU A 37 -19.87 -4.26 6.15
CA GLU A 37 -21.21 -3.69 6.30
C GLU A 37 -21.94 -4.46 7.42
N GLY A 38 -21.61 -4.18 8.68
CA GLY A 38 -22.10 -5.00 9.78
C GLY A 38 -21.37 -4.82 11.10
N CYS A 39 -21.51 -3.65 11.72
CA CYS A 39 -21.73 -3.62 13.17
C CYS A 39 -23.18 -3.17 13.38
N PRO A 40 -24.13 -4.09 13.67
CA PRO A 40 -25.52 -3.73 13.95
C PRO A 40 -25.68 -3.18 15.37
N LEU A 41 -24.83 -2.24 15.78
CA LEU A 41 -24.90 -1.60 17.08
C LEU A 41 -24.89 -0.07 16.92
N GLY A 42 -26.04 0.44 16.45
CA GLY A 42 -26.59 1.76 16.79
C GLY A 42 -25.90 3.02 16.22
N PRO A 43 -26.68 4.10 15.96
CA PRO A 43 -26.12 5.40 15.60
C PRO A 43 -25.56 6.07 16.87
N GLY A 44 -24.29 5.83 17.18
CA GLY A 44 -23.64 6.41 18.36
C GLY A 44 -22.12 6.51 18.31
N CYS A 45 -21.45 5.88 17.36
CA CYS A 45 -20.02 6.03 17.16
C CYS A 45 -19.75 6.98 15.99
N THR A 46 -19.78 8.29 16.26
CA THR A 46 -19.02 9.22 15.42
C THR A 46 -17.56 8.84 15.59
N ALA A 47 -16.99 8.17 14.60
CA ALA A 47 -15.55 8.17 14.42
C ALA A 47 -15.18 9.64 14.20
N THR A 48 -14.82 10.33 15.27
CA THR A 48 -13.98 11.51 15.16
C THR A 48 -12.71 11.01 14.49
N VAL A 49 -12.68 11.10 13.16
CA VAL A 49 -11.43 11.30 12.44
C VAL A 49 -10.92 12.66 12.87
N SER A 50 -10.47 12.77 14.12
CA SER A 50 -9.64 13.87 14.57
C SER A 50 -8.43 13.84 13.65
N PRO A 51 -8.24 14.82 12.74
CA PRO A 51 -6.95 14.98 12.12
C PRO A 51 -6.00 15.25 13.29
N VAL A 52 -5.12 14.30 13.59
CA VAL A 52 -4.02 14.54 14.53
C VAL A 52 -3.35 15.81 14.05
N SER A 53 -3.44 16.82 14.91
CA SER A 53 -2.91 18.15 14.73
C SER A 53 -1.46 18.05 14.31
N VAL A 54 -1.14 18.39 13.06
CA VAL A 54 0.22 18.76 12.71
C VAL A 54 0.41 20.19 13.20
N SER A 55 0.74 20.30 14.49
CA SER A 55 1.37 21.48 15.08
C SER A 55 2.71 21.05 15.64
N GLN A 56 3.72 21.13 14.76
CA GLN A 56 5.05 21.73 14.95
C GLN A 56 5.89 21.45 13.70
#